data_AF-A0A6N7LFE1-F1
#
_entry.id   AF-A0A6N7LFE1-F1
#
_cell.length_a   1.000
_cell.length_b   1.000
_cell.length_c   1.000
_cell.angle_alpha   90.00
_cell.angle_beta   90.00
_cell.angle_gamma   90.00
#
_symmetry.space_group_name_H-M   'P 1'
#
loop_
_entity.id
_entity.type
_entity.pdbx_description
1 polymer ?
#
loop_
_entity_poly.entity_id
_entity_poly.type
_entity_poly.pdbx_seq_one_letter_code
_entity_poly.pdbx_strand_id
1 'polypeptide(L)'
;MSTELYSDGIGEITVTGTIVRIDLMSLSATERDEKNNPKPAFRQRIIMPVDAFANAVDLMQKALAGLVEAGAVRRIGDIQKLPAGDTQQGQTANASPNFN
;
A
#
# COMPACT_ATOMS: atom_id res chain seq x y z
N MET A 1 -5.91 30.98 2.56
CA MET A 1 -6.51 29.78 1.95
C MET A 1 -5.35 29.00 1.35
N SER A 2 -4.89 27.93 2.01
CA SER A 2 -3.83 27.08 1.46
C SER A 2 -4.41 26.24 0.34
N THR A 3 -3.80 26.28 -0.84
CA THR A 3 -4.16 25.41 -1.95
C THR A 3 -3.56 24.03 -1.67
N GLU A 4 -4.36 23.12 -1.12
CA GLU A 4 -3.95 21.72 -0.94
C GLU A 4 -4.00 21.01 -2.29
N LEU A 5 -2.94 20.24 -2.60
CA LEU A 5 -2.91 19.36 -3.76
C LEU A 5 -3.33 17.95 -3.34
N TYR A 6 -4.44 17.46 -3.90
CA TYR A 6 -4.86 16.07 -3.74
C TYR A 6 -4.34 15.23 -4.91
N SER A 7 -3.73 14.08 -4.60
CA SER A 7 -3.24 13.09 -5.56
C SER A 7 -3.51 11.69 -5.03
N ASP A 8 -3.84 10.77 -5.93
CA ASP A 8 -4.09 9.37 -5.57
C ASP A 8 -2.78 8.60 -5.35
N GLY A 9 -1.67 9.10 -5.92
CA GLY A 9 -0.36 8.51 -5.72
C GLY A 9 0.70 8.99 -6.70
N ILE A 10 1.86 8.34 -6.63
CA ILE A 10 3.00 8.57 -7.51
C ILE A 10 2.86 7.67 -8.74
N GLY A 11 2.83 8.28 -9.93
CA GLY A 11 2.81 7.56 -11.21
C GLY A 11 4.20 7.13 -11.65
N GLU A 12 5.16 8.07 -11.65
CA GLU A 12 6.54 7.81 -12.09
C GLU A 12 7.54 8.55 -11.20
N ILE A 13 8.70 7.92 -10.98
CA ILE A 13 9.89 8.57 -10.42
C ILE A 13 11.01 8.47 -11.46
N THR A 14 11.44 9.61 -11.99
CA THR A 14 12.54 9.68 -12.96
C THR A 14 13.77 10.32 -12.30
N VAL A 15 14.92 9.67 -12.39
CA VAL A 15 16.19 10.23 -11.91
C VAL A 15 17.06 10.62 -13.11
N THR A 16 17.55 11.85 -13.13
CA THR A 16 18.44 12.34 -14.19
C THR A 16 19.57 13.16 -13.57
N GLY A 17 20.80 12.63 -13.63
CA GLY A 17 21.95 13.25 -12.98
C GLY A 17 21.71 13.37 -11.47
N THR A 18 21.73 14.59 -10.95
CA THR A 18 21.53 14.90 -9.53
C THR A 18 20.09 15.28 -9.17
N ILE A 19 19.16 15.20 -10.13
CA ILE A 19 17.76 15.62 -9.96
C ILE A 19 16.82 14.42 -10.03
N VAL A 20 15.85 14.40 -9.14
CA VAL A 20 14.74 13.45 -9.09
C VAL A 20 13.44 14.20 -9.42
N ARG A 21 12.64 13.60 -10.30
CA ARG A 21 11.31 14.06 -10.68
C ARG A 21 10.29 13.03 -10.24
N ILE A 22 9.25 13.45 -9.55
CA ILE A 22 8.15 12.60 -9.08
C ILE A 22 6.86 13.13 -9.68
N ASP A 23 6.19 12.29 -10.46
CA ASP A 23 4.92 12.63 -11.10
C ASP A 23 3.76 12.16 -10.24
N LEU A 24 2.99 13.11 -9.75
CA LEU A 24 1.75 12.87 -9.02
C LEU A 24 0.61 12.71 -10.02
N MET A 25 -0.07 11.58 -9.90
CA MET A 25 -1.19 11.21 -10.75
C MET A 25 -2.47 11.15 -9.92
N SER A 26 -3.61 11.35 -10.56
CA SER A 26 -4.91 11.03 -9.98
C SER A 26 -5.90 10.72 -11.09
N LEU A 27 -6.90 9.91 -10.79
CA LEU A 27 -7.96 9.57 -11.71
C LEU A 27 -8.73 10.82 -12.14
N SER A 28 -8.96 10.97 -13.43
CA SER A 28 -9.76 12.05 -14.00
C SER A 28 -11.23 11.83 -13.67
N ALA A 29 -11.88 12.85 -13.12
CA ALA A 29 -13.33 12.81 -12.90
C ALA A 29 -14.13 12.93 -14.21
N THR A 30 -13.50 13.51 -15.25
CA THR A 30 -14.16 13.90 -16.51
C THR A 30 -13.77 13.02 -17.68
N GLU A 31 -12.56 12.46 -17.68
CA GLU A 31 -12.05 11.65 -18.78
C GLU A 31 -12.10 10.16 -18.47
N ARG A 32 -12.66 9.39 -19.41
CA ARG A 32 -12.82 7.94 -19.29
C ARG A 32 -12.22 7.20 -20.47
N ASP A 33 -11.80 5.97 -20.25
CA ASP A 33 -11.32 5.04 -21.29
C ASP A 33 -12.49 4.34 -22.02
N GLU A 34 -12.15 3.53 -23.03
CA GLU A 34 -13.12 2.77 -23.82
C GLU A 34 -13.91 1.74 -22.99
N LYS A 35 -13.42 1.42 -21.78
CA LYS A 35 -14.06 0.53 -20.81
C LYS A 35 -14.79 1.31 -19.71
N ASN A 36 -14.98 2.62 -19.88
CA ASN A 36 -15.64 3.54 -18.96
C ASN A 36 -14.93 3.76 -17.61
N ASN A 37 -13.65 3.36 -17.49
CA ASN A 37 -12.85 3.63 -16.29
C ASN A 37 -12.25 5.05 -16.33
N PRO A 38 -12.16 5.74 -15.19
CA PRO A 38 -11.43 7.01 -15.09
C PRO A 38 -9.99 6.89 -15.61
N LYS A 39 -9.58 7.81 -16.49
CA LYS A 39 -8.20 7.83 -17.00
C LYS A 39 -7.26 8.44 -15.96
N PRO A 40 -6.05 7.89 -15.77
CA PRO A 40 -5.01 8.56 -14.97
C PRO A 40 -4.66 9.91 -15.59
N ALA A 41 -4.75 10.98 -14.79
CA ALA A 41 -4.40 12.34 -15.18
C ALA A 41 -3.25 12.87 -14.33
N PHE A 42 -2.30 13.53 -14.99
CA PHE A 42 -1.19 14.22 -14.34
C PHE A 42 -1.70 15.39 -13.49
N ARG A 43 -1.27 15.47 -12.23
CA ARG A 43 -1.65 16.53 -11.30
C ARG A 43 -0.52 17.52 -11.08
N GLN A 44 0.67 17.01 -10.74
CA GLN A 44 1.83 17.87 -10.47
C GLN A 44 3.12 17.06 -10.54
N ARG A 45 4.22 17.75 -10.84
CA ARG A 45 5.57 17.19 -10.76
C ARG A 45 6.32 17.83 -9.60
N ILE A 46 6.83 17.01 -8.70
CA ILE A 46 7.81 17.43 -7.70
C ILE A 46 9.19 17.25 -8.31
N ILE A 47 10.03 18.27 -8.22
CA ILE A 47 11.42 18.21 -8.67
C ILE A 47 12.29 18.52 -7.46
N MET A 48 13.19 17.60 -7.12
CA MET A 48 14.07 17.76 -5.97
C MET A 48 15.48 17.20 -6.25
N PRO A 49 16.51 17.67 -5.53
CA PRO A 49 17.83 17.04 -5.53
C PRO A 49 17.82 15.60 -5.00
N VAL A 50 18.80 14.80 -5.41
CA VAL A 50 18.92 13.38 -5.04
C VAL A 50 19.14 13.15 -3.54
N ASP A 51 19.85 14.05 -2.87
CA ASP A 51 20.08 14.04 -1.42
C ASP A 51 18.79 14.33 -0.65
N ALA A 52 18.00 15.32 -1.10
CA ALA A 52 16.68 15.59 -0.55
C ALA A 52 15.73 14.38 -0.71
N PHE A 53 15.79 13.71 -1.86
CA PHE A 53 15.02 12.49 -2.10
C PHE A 53 15.42 11.35 -1.14
N ALA A 54 16.73 11.11 -0.95
CA ALA A 54 17.21 10.08 -0.04
C ALA A 54 16.73 10.30 1.40
N ASN A 55 16.79 11.56 1.88
CA ASN A 55 16.24 11.92 3.18
C ASN A 55 14.72 11.69 3.25
N ALA A 56 13.97 12.07 2.22
CA ALA A 56 12.53 11.85 2.17
C ALA A 56 12.18 10.36 2.25
N VAL A 57 12.93 9.49 1.58
CA VAL A 57 12.74 8.03 1.62
C VAL A 57 12.93 7.48 3.04
N ASP A 58 13.99 7.88 3.75
CA ASP A 58 14.21 7.46 5.13
C ASP A 58 13.05 7.86 6.06
N LEU A 59 12.56 9.11 5.93
CA LEU A 59 11.39 9.57 6.69
C LEU A 59 10.14 8.77 6.35
N MET A 60 9.88 8.51 5.07
CA MET A 60 8.72 7.72 4.63
C MET A 60 8.77 6.28 5.13
N GLN A 61 9.96 5.65 5.16
CA GLN A 61 10.14 4.31 5.70
C GLN A 61 9.87 4.24 7.21
N LYS A 62 10.35 5.23 7.98
CA LYS A 62 10.06 5.35 9.41
C LYS A 62 8.57 5.55 9.67
N ALA A 63 7.92 6.42 8.91
CA ALA A 63 6.48 6.62 9.00
C ALA A 63 5.69 5.34 8.68
N LEU A 64 6.08 4.62 7.62
CA LEU A 64 5.47 3.33 7.27
C LEU A 64 5.65 2.30 8.39
N ALA A 65 6.83 2.21 9.00
CA ALA A 65 7.06 1.31 10.12
C ALA A 65 6.12 1.60 11.29
N GLY A 66 5.98 2.87 11.67
CA GLY A 66 5.04 3.28 12.72
C GLY A 66 3.58 2.96 12.40
N LEU A 67 3.15 3.12 11.13
CA LEU A 67 1.80 2.74 10.70
C LEU A 67 1.55 1.23 10.76
N VAL A 68 2.57 0.42 10.50
CA VAL A 68 2.49 -1.04 10.61
C VAL A 68 2.41 -1.47 12.06
N GLU A 69 3.22 -0.90 12.95
CA GLU A 69 3.19 -1.17 14.39
C GLU A 69 1.84 -0.81 15.02
N ALA A 70 1.23 0.29 14.58
CA ALA A 70 -0.11 0.70 15.00
C ALA A 70 -1.24 -0.18 14.42
N GLY A 71 -0.91 -1.13 13.53
CA GLY A 71 -1.88 -2.01 12.87
C GLY A 71 -2.72 -1.33 11.78
N ALA A 72 -2.42 -0.09 11.42
CA ALA A 72 -3.15 0.67 10.39
C ALA A 72 -2.80 0.20 8.97
N VAL A 73 -1.60 -0.36 8.76
CA VAL A 73 -1.14 -0.91 7.49
C VAL A 73 -0.63 -2.34 7.70
N ARG A 74 -1.07 -3.28 6.86
CA ARG A 74 -0.53 -4.64 6.84
C ARG A 74 0.50 -4.76 5.72
N ARG A 75 1.67 -5.32 6.00
CA ARG A 75 2.62 -5.61 4.92
C ARG A 75 2.11 -6.79 4.11
N ILE A 76 2.18 -6.70 2.79
CA ILE A 76 1.71 -7.75 1.88
C ILE A 76 2.44 -9.09 2.15
N GLY A 77 3.68 -9.05 2.66
CA GLY A 77 4.44 -10.24 3.08
C GLY A 77 3.88 -10.97 4.31
N ASP A 78 3.09 -10.29 5.16
CA ASP A 78 2.52 -10.89 6.38
C ASP A 78 1.25 -11.70 6.06
N ILE A 79 0.62 -11.46 4.91
CA ILE A 79 -0.58 -12.18 4.44
C ILE A 79 -0.23 -13.64 4.11
N GLN A 80 1.02 -13.94 3.76
CA GLN A 80 1.49 -15.30 3.46
C GLN A 80 1.79 -16.12 4.73
N LYS A 81 1.86 -15.49 5.92
CA LYS A 81 2.19 -16.16 7.19
C LYS A 81 0.99 -16.20 8.14
N LEU A 82 -0.19 -16.51 7.63
CA LEU A 82 -1.22 -17.15 8.45
C LEU A 82 -0.82 -18.62 8.57
N PRO A 83 -0.49 -19.16 9.76
CA PRO A 83 -0.35 -20.59 9.92
C PRO A 83 -1.71 -21.21 9.60
N ALA A 84 -1.74 -22.11 8.62
CA ALA A 84 -2.82 -23.06 8.48
C ALA A 84 -2.99 -23.70 9.86
N GLY A 85 -4.14 -23.44 10.49
CA GLY A 85 -4.39 -23.85 11.86
C GLY A 85 -4.08 -25.32 12.04
N ASP A 86 -3.44 -25.62 13.17
CA ASP A 86 -3.32 -26.96 13.71
C ASP A 86 -4.73 -27.57 13.81
N THR A 87 -5.15 -28.31 12.76
CA THR A 87 -6.16 -29.36 12.91
C THR A 87 -5.49 -30.49 13.68
N GLN A 88 -5.40 -30.29 15.00
CA GLN A 88 -5.20 -31.36 15.96
C GLN A 88 -6.31 -32.39 15.71
N GLN A 89 -5.96 -33.47 15.02
CA GLN A 89 -6.70 -34.72 15.00
C GLN A 89 -6.62 -35.34 16.40
N GLY A 90 -7.35 -34.74 17.33
CA GLY A 90 -7.69 -35.31 18.61
C GLY A 90 -8.70 -36.42 18.39
N GLN A 91 -8.20 -37.65 18.30
CA GLN A 91 -8.97 -38.85 18.56
C GLN A 91 -9.61 -38.74 19.95
N THR A 92 -10.93 -38.56 20.00
CA THR A 92 -11.71 -38.96 21.17
C THR A 92 -12.87 -39.80 20.68
N ALA A 93 -12.68 -41.11 20.79
CA ALA A 93 -13.71 -42.11 20.69
C ALA A 93 -14.86 -41.76 21.66
N ASN A 94 -16.00 -41.36 21.11
CA ASN A 94 -17.24 -41.27 21.88
C ASN A 94 -18.02 -42.57 21.63
N ALA A 95 -17.62 -43.62 22.34
CA ALA A 95 -18.43 -44.81 22.50
C ALA A 95 -19.57 -44.47 23.47
N SER A 96 -20.80 -44.32 22.97
CA SER A 96 -21.97 -44.23 23.82
C SER A 96 -22.53 -45.63 24.08
N PRO A 97 -22.54 -46.12 25.33
CA PRO A 97 -23.24 -47.34 25.71
C PRO A 97 -24.70 -47.01 26.04
N ASN A 98 -25.61 -47.70 25.33
CA ASN A 98 -26.96 -48.20 25.67
C ASN A 98 -27.76 -47.58 26.84
N PHE A 99 -29.10 -47.45 26.72
CA PHE A 99 -30.12 -48.10 27.57
C PHE A 99 -31.56 -47.57 27.30
N ASN A 100 -32.48 -48.53 27.13
CA ASN A 100 -33.96 -48.52 27.05
C ASN A 100 -34.66 -48.19 25.72
#